data_AF-F4RUI3-F1
#
_entry.id   AF-F4RUI3-F1
#
_cell.length_a   1.000
_cell.length_b   1.000
_cell.length_c   1.000
_cell.angle_alpha   90.00
_cell.angle_beta   90.00
_cell.angle_gamma   90.00
#
_symmetry.space_group_name_H-M   'P 1'
#
loop_
_entity.id
_entity.type
_entity.pdbx_description
1 polymer ?
#
loop_
_entity_poly.entity_id
_entity_poly.type
_entity_poly.pdbx_seq_one_letter_code
_entity_poly.pdbx_strand_id
1 'polypeptide(L)'
;MLIPTFLRIAISLALFRPLLAQSIPSLSRRALTELEEGNALTPTRRHRRSVDASHRISRRTPLLNGALGNLLNDILNTFGQGVPNGCSGKEMKYTEGQGSFDKDSIAQRFDIYHNAWGSQAATPDSFQTTKCHRYDHILGITVWSTAYDWKPVDDSKKNQVKSYCNAGWAGTPVQISALKKFETTWKWSYEDASQDLVSDVSYDIFTSKSKDCSGQAGGCATHEVMIWLSARGGALPAGSKVDDKTITVEGGYTFSVYKGEVGGIPVISLVPSPADKEYTNFSANLIPLMGDLAAYGLEADEYISTIGAGTEPFMGKAKLVTEQYSLLIN
;
A
#
# COMPACT_ATOMS: atom_id res chain seq x y z
N MET A 1 -3.05 -34.67 -52.76
CA MET A 1 -2.11 -35.78 -52.46
C MET A 1 -1.66 -35.57 -51.02
N LEU A 2 -2.44 -36.09 -50.05
CA LEU A 2 -2.06 -37.23 -49.17
C LEU A 2 -0.83 -36.87 -48.29
N ILE A 3 -0.96 -36.30 -47.07
CA ILE A 3 -1.36 -36.87 -45.75
C ILE A 3 -0.61 -38.19 -45.42
N PRO A 4 -0.38 -38.56 -44.13
CA PRO A 4 0.53 -38.06 -43.09
C PRO A 4 1.39 -39.22 -42.48
N THR A 5 2.14 -38.96 -41.42
CA THR A 5 2.59 -40.03 -40.51
C THR A 5 2.05 -39.79 -39.09
N PHE A 6 1.18 -40.71 -38.68
CA PHE A 6 0.65 -40.92 -37.33
C PHE A 6 1.56 -41.85 -36.51
N LEU A 7 1.24 -41.95 -35.20
CA LEU A 7 1.21 -43.15 -34.33
C LEU A 7 2.30 -43.18 -33.22
N ARG A 8 1.98 -42.75 -31.97
CA ARG A 8 1.28 -43.39 -30.82
C ARG A 8 2.12 -44.40 -30.01
N ILE A 9 1.87 -44.40 -28.68
CA ILE A 9 1.76 -45.50 -27.66
C ILE A 9 2.53 -45.08 -26.39
N ALA A 10 2.08 -45.20 -25.13
CA ALA A 10 0.83 -45.54 -24.44
C ALA A 10 1.02 -45.20 -22.92
N ILE A 11 0.02 -44.65 -22.23
CA ILE A 11 -0.80 -45.26 -21.17
C ILE A 11 -0.04 -46.01 -20.05
N SER A 12 -0.18 -45.53 -18.80
CA SER A 12 -0.51 -46.42 -17.67
C SER A 12 -1.29 -45.69 -16.58
N LEU A 13 -2.49 -46.20 -16.31
CA LEU A 13 -3.42 -45.85 -15.24
C LEU A 13 -3.32 -46.97 -14.20
N ALA A 14 -3.23 -46.65 -12.90
CA ALA A 14 -3.56 -47.62 -11.85
C ALA A 14 -4.15 -46.90 -10.62
N LEU A 15 -5.44 -47.15 -10.43
CA LEU A 15 -6.25 -46.90 -9.23
C LEU A 15 -5.94 -47.97 -8.18
N PHE A 16 -5.95 -47.64 -6.88
CA PHE A 16 -6.54 -48.46 -5.81
C PHE A 16 -6.70 -47.63 -4.50
N ARG A 17 -7.92 -47.62 -3.96
CA ARG A 17 -8.38 -47.27 -2.58
C ARG A 17 -9.01 -48.56 -1.99
N PRO A 18 -9.53 -48.63 -0.74
CA PRO A 18 -9.22 -48.00 0.56
C PRO A 18 -9.16 -49.08 1.71
N LEU A 19 -9.01 -48.66 2.99
CA LEU A 19 -9.42 -49.30 4.30
C LEU A 19 -8.35 -49.00 5.39
N LEU A 20 -8.60 -48.89 6.71
CA LEU A 20 -9.68 -48.41 7.59
C LEU A 20 -9.10 -48.48 9.04
N ALA A 21 -9.42 -47.47 9.86
CA ALA A 21 -9.58 -47.48 11.33
C ALA A 21 -8.41 -47.55 12.35
N GLN A 22 -8.68 -46.82 13.45
CA GLN A 22 -8.17 -46.86 14.85
C GLN A 22 -6.98 -45.93 15.14
N SER A 23 -6.96 -45.04 16.15
CA SER A 23 -7.80 -44.82 17.35
C SER A 23 -7.59 -43.42 17.95
N ILE A 24 -8.63 -42.88 18.62
CA ILE A 24 -8.70 -41.62 19.37
C ILE A 24 -8.16 -41.80 20.81
N PRO A 25 -7.63 -40.73 21.47
CA PRO A 25 -8.19 -40.38 22.78
C PRO A 25 -8.50 -38.87 22.99
N SER A 26 -9.74 -38.65 23.42
CA SER A 26 -10.31 -37.64 24.35
C SER A 26 -9.75 -36.22 24.43
N LEU A 27 -10.61 -35.29 24.02
CA LEU A 27 -10.68 -33.90 24.48
C LEU A 27 -11.09 -33.82 25.97
N SER A 28 -10.32 -33.06 26.75
CA SER A 28 -10.68 -32.66 28.12
C SER A 28 -11.47 -31.35 28.07
N ARG A 29 -12.73 -31.40 28.55
CA ARG A 29 -13.56 -30.23 28.85
C ARG A 29 -13.01 -29.53 30.11
N ARG A 30 -12.60 -28.27 29.99
CA ARG A 30 -12.53 -27.33 31.11
C ARG A 30 -12.86 -25.92 30.64
N ALA A 31 -13.74 -25.28 31.40
CA ALA A 31 -14.06 -23.85 31.42
C ALA A 31 -14.94 -23.29 30.28
N LEU A 32 -16.21 -23.67 30.29
CA LEU A 32 -17.32 -22.86 29.80
C LEU A 32 -18.52 -23.15 30.71
N THR A 33 -18.73 -22.30 31.73
CA THR A 33 -20.00 -21.97 32.39
C THR A 33 -19.70 -21.25 33.69
N GLU A 34 -19.72 -19.92 33.68
CA GLU A 34 -20.17 -19.11 34.82
C GLU A 34 -20.88 -17.89 34.22
N LEU A 35 -21.93 -17.42 34.93
CA LEU A 35 -22.88 -16.37 34.59
C LEU A 35 -24.13 -16.85 33.86
N GLU A 36 -24.99 -17.57 34.59
CA GLU A 36 -26.42 -17.20 34.63
C GLU A 36 -27.12 -17.82 35.86
N GLU A 37 -28.04 -17.04 36.41
CA GLU A 37 -29.05 -17.33 37.44
C GLU A 37 -28.71 -17.23 38.94
N GLY A 38 -29.40 -16.27 39.57
CA GLY A 38 -29.47 -16.07 41.01
C GLY A 38 -30.46 -14.95 41.38
N ASN A 39 -31.73 -15.14 41.04
CA ASN A 39 -32.85 -14.26 41.38
C ASN A 39 -33.31 -14.55 42.82
N ALA A 40 -33.39 -13.56 43.72
CA ALA A 40 -34.39 -13.48 44.80
C ALA A 40 -34.24 -12.18 45.64
N LEU A 41 -35.36 -11.45 45.74
CA LEU A 41 -35.57 -10.26 46.57
C LEU A 41 -35.90 -10.64 48.03
N THR A 42 -35.42 -9.87 49.01
CA THR A 42 -36.25 -9.27 50.09
C THR A 42 -35.46 -8.26 50.95
N PRO A 43 -36.11 -7.25 51.55
CA PRO A 43 -35.45 -6.03 52.03
C PRO A 43 -35.31 -5.97 53.55
N THR A 44 -34.18 -5.47 54.05
CA THR A 44 -34.11 -4.88 55.40
C THR A 44 -33.21 -3.64 55.43
N ARG A 45 -33.61 -2.71 56.30
CA ARG A 45 -33.30 -1.28 56.34
C ARG A 45 -32.37 -1.00 57.53
N ARG A 46 -31.23 -0.31 57.33
CA ARG A 46 -30.75 0.82 58.19
C ARG A 46 -29.35 1.36 57.83
N HIS A 47 -29.34 2.65 57.48
CA HIS A 47 -28.45 3.78 57.83
C HIS A 47 -26.89 3.76 57.80
N ARG A 48 -26.38 4.82 57.12
CA ARG A 48 -25.16 5.66 57.34
C ARG A 48 -23.81 4.96 57.02
N ARG A 49 -22.85 5.50 56.26
CA ARG A 49 -22.34 6.88 56.04
C ARG A 49 -21.62 6.96 54.68
N SER A 50 -21.59 8.16 54.10
CA SER A 50 -20.80 8.54 52.93
C SER A 50 -19.29 8.49 53.19
N VAL A 51 -18.49 8.08 52.19
CA VAL A 51 -17.28 8.82 51.79
C VAL A 51 -17.18 8.75 50.27
N ASP A 52 -17.07 9.95 49.69
CA ASP A 52 -17.04 10.29 48.29
C ASP A 52 -15.73 9.82 47.63
N ALA A 53 -15.84 8.97 46.61
CA ALA A 53 -14.73 8.57 45.74
C ALA A 53 -15.16 8.73 44.28
N SER A 54 -15.65 9.92 43.92
CA SER A 54 -16.17 10.21 42.58
C SER A 54 -15.49 11.41 41.92
N HIS A 55 -14.18 11.62 42.12
CA HIS A 55 -13.45 12.71 41.45
C HIS A 55 -12.12 12.26 40.85
N ARG A 56 -12.17 11.38 39.83
CA ARG A 56 -11.07 11.22 38.86
C ARG A 56 -11.40 10.53 37.53
N ILE A 57 -12.64 10.59 37.07
CA ILE A 57 -13.03 10.09 35.73
C ILE A 57 -13.95 11.13 35.07
N SER A 58 -13.36 12.23 34.56
CA SER A 58 -14.14 13.22 33.78
C SER A 58 -13.26 14.12 32.90
N ARG A 59 -11.95 14.24 33.17
CA ARG A 59 -11.06 15.12 32.40
C ARG A 59 -10.41 14.50 31.14
N ARG A 60 -10.54 13.19 30.89
CA ARG A 60 -9.96 12.53 29.70
C ARG A 60 -10.91 12.45 28.49
N THR A 61 -12.21 12.54 28.72
CA THR A 61 -13.25 12.37 27.70
C THR A 61 -13.36 13.53 26.69
N PRO A 62 -13.24 14.83 27.10
CA PRO A 62 -13.35 15.94 26.15
C PRO A 62 -12.17 16.03 25.18
N LEU A 63 -10.96 15.70 25.65
CA LEU A 63 -9.72 15.76 24.86
C LEU A 63 -9.68 14.68 23.78
N LEU A 64 -10.14 13.45 24.10
CA LEU A 64 -10.24 12.38 23.10
C LEU A 64 -11.25 12.72 21.99
N ASN A 65 -12.40 13.31 22.35
CA ASN A 65 -13.40 13.73 21.36
C ASN A 65 -12.88 14.84 20.45
N GLY A 66 -12.09 15.79 20.98
CA GLY A 66 -11.46 16.85 20.18
C GLY A 66 -10.38 16.32 19.23
N ALA A 67 -9.53 15.42 19.70
CA ALA A 67 -8.48 14.82 18.87
C ALA A 67 -9.06 13.96 17.73
N LEU A 68 -10.08 13.15 18.02
CA LEU A 68 -10.76 12.34 17.01
C LEU A 68 -11.51 13.23 15.99
N GLY A 69 -12.11 14.34 16.45
CA GLY A 69 -12.74 15.31 15.56
C GLY A 69 -11.75 15.98 14.60
N ASN A 70 -10.55 16.35 15.09
CA ASN A 70 -9.50 16.92 14.25
C ASN A 70 -8.99 15.91 13.22
N LEU A 71 -8.75 14.66 13.63
CA LEU A 71 -8.33 13.60 12.72
C LEU A 71 -9.36 13.37 11.61
N LEU A 72 -10.65 13.28 11.96
CA LEU A 72 -11.71 13.09 10.96
C LEU A 72 -11.75 14.25 9.95
N ASN A 73 -11.56 15.50 10.41
CA ASN A 73 -11.49 16.65 9.51
C ASN A 73 -10.28 16.56 8.57
N ASP A 74 -9.11 16.15 9.06
CA ASP A 74 -7.93 15.96 8.21
C ASP A 74 -8.13 14.87 7.17
N ILE A 75 -8.78 13.75 7.55
CA ILE A 75 -9.14 12.66 6.64
C ILE A 75 -10.09 13.16 5.55
N LEU A 76 -11.15 13.88 5.93
CA LEU A 76 -12.12 14.45 4.98
C LEU A 76 -11.48 15.49 4.06
N ASN A 77 -10.54 16.29 4.56
CA ASN A 77 -9.79 17.22 3.72
C ASN A 77 -8.88 16.50 2.72
N THR A 78 -8.26 15.40 3.16
CA THR A 78 -7.35 14.59 2.33
C THR A 78 -8.13 13.82 1.28
N PHE A 79 -9.01 12.91 1.68
CA PHE A 79 -9.67 11.95 0.80
C PHE A 79 -11.04 12.40 0.28
N GLY A 80 -11.57 13.50 0.81
CA GLY A 80 -12.96 13.90 0.57
C GLY A 80 -13.94 13.03 1.33
N GLN A 81 -15.22 13.10 0.95
CA GLN A 81 -16.24 12.24 1.55
C GLN A 81 -15.98 10.77 1.19
N GLY A 82 -15.94 9.90 2.20
CA GLY A 82 -15.78 8.46 2.03
C GLY A 82 -17.13 7.75 1.94
N VAL A 83 -17.17 6.61 1.25
CA VAL A 83 -18.30 5.68 1.34
C VAL A 83 -18.06 4.77 2.55
N PRO A 84 -19.04 4.57 3.45
CA PRO A 84 -18.93 3.53 4.48
C PRO A 84 -18.68 2.17 3.82
N ASN A 85 -17.49 1.58 4.06
CA ASN A 85 -16.93 0.43 3.34
C ASN A 85 -16.49 0.72 1.89
N GLY A 86 -15.68 1.76 1.68
CA GLY A 86 -15.20 2.17 0.35
C GLY A 86 -14.52 1.11 -0.53
N CYS A 87 -14.11 -0.04 0.01
CA CYS A 87 -13.69 -1.16 -0.84
C CYS A 87 -14.91 -1.84 -1.47
N SER A 88 -14.99 -1.93 -2.79
CA SER A 88 -16.05 -2.71 -3.46
C SER A 88 -15.91 -4.22 -3.20
N GLY A 89 -14.74 -4.67 -2.73
CA GLY A 89 -14.40 -6.09 -2.58
C GLY A 89 -14.15 -6.78 -3.92
N LYS A 90 -14.25 -6.04 -5.04
CA LYS A 90 -13.93 -6.51 -6.39
C LYS A 90 -12.45 -6.86 -6.46
N GLU A 91 -12.16 -8.06 -6.95
CA GLU A 91 -10.81 -8.44 -7.34
C GLU A 91 -10.59 -8.01 -8.80
N MET A 92 -9.68 -7.05 -8.99
CA MET A 92 -9.21 -6.62 -10.30
C MET A 92 -8.19 -7.63 -10.81
N LYS A 93 -8.24 -7.96 -12.10
CA LYS A 93 -7.39 -9.00 -12.70
C LYS A 93 -6.80 -8.51 -14.01
N TYR A 94 -5.53 -8.85 -14.22
CA TYR A 94 -4.88 -8.82 -15.50
C TYR A 94 -4.55 -10.25 -15.94
N THR A 95 -5.00 -10.60 -17.14
CA THR A 95 -4.62 -11.83 -17.86
C THR A 95 -4.48 -11.48 -19.34
N GLU A 96 -3.24 -11.47 -19.84
CA GLU A 96 -2.85 -11.37 -21.25
C GLU A 96 -3.18 -10.04 -22.02
N GLY A 97 -2.13 -9.42 -22.58
CA GLY A 97 -2.18 -8.76 -23.89
C GLY A 97 -2.51 -7.27 -23.96
N GLN A 98 -3.08 -6.65 -22.93
CA GLN A 98 -3.30 -5.20 -22.86
C GLN A 98 -3.17 -4.66 -21.44
N GLY A 99 -2.71 -3.42 -21.30
CA GLY A 99 -2.62 -2.76 -20.00
C GLY A 99 -3.97 -2.76 -19.29
N SER A 100 -3.97 -3.14 -18.01
CA SER A 100 -5.16 -3.11 -17.16
C SER A 100 -5.09 -1.91 -16.23
N PHE A 101 -6.01 -0.97 -16.43
CA PHE A 101 -6.11 0.30 -15.70
C PHE A 101 -7.33 0.34 -14.77
N ASP A 102 -7.86 -0.84 -14.43
CA ASP A 102 -8.94 -0.99 -13.47
C ASP A 102 -8.58 -0.29 -12.15
N LYS A 103 -9.60 0.28 -11.50
CA LYS A 103 -9.49 0.86 -10.16
C LYS A 103 -10.69 0.50 -9.29
N ASP A 104 -10.48 0.53 -7.98
CA ASP A 104 -11.52 0.47 -6.95
C ASP A 104 -11.60 1.84 -6.27
N SER A 105 -12.74 2.52 -6.38
CA SER A 105 -12.94 3.87 -5.86
C SER A 105 -13.34 3.86 -4.40
N ILE A 106 -12.39 4.24 -3.54
CA ILE A 106 -12.49 4.09 -2.09
C ILE A 106 -13.13 5.31 -1.42
N ALA A 107 -12.70 6.50 -1.84
CA ALA A 107 -13.26 7.78 -1.44
C ALA A 107 -13.18 8.77 -2.61
N GLN A 108 -13.74 9.97 -2.44
CA GLN A 108 -13.83 10.97 -3.52
C GLN A 108 -12.50 11.26 -4.23
N ARG A 109 -11.38 11.20 -3.51
CA ARG A 109 -10.03 11.55 -4.00
C ARG A 109 -9.02 10.40 -3.84
N PHE A 110 -9.51 9.18 -3.65
CA PHE A 110 -8.68 8.04 -3.29
C PHE A 110 -9.19 6.75 -3.94
N ASP A 111 -8.30 6.09 -4.68
CA ASP A 111 -8.58 4.86 -5.39
C ASP A 111 -7.47 3.83 -5.12
N ILE A 112 -7.79 2.54 -5.24
CA ILE A 112 -6.77 1.49 -5.44
C ILE A 112 -6.67 1.23 -6.93
N TYR A 113 -5.49 1.45 -7.51
CA TYR A 113 -5.22 1.25 -8.92
C TYR A 113 -4.53 -0.09 -9.17
N HIS A 114 -5.02 -0.85 -10.15
CA HIS A 114 -4.37 -2.07 -10.62
C HIS A 114 -3.15 -1.76 -11.50
N ASN A 115 -3.30 -0.81 -12.43
CA ASN A 115 -2.24 -0.14 -13.19
C ASN A 115 -1.13 -1.06 -13.77
N ALA A 116 -1.51 -2.03 -14.59
CA ALA A 116 -0.59 -2.89 -15.35
C ALA A 116 -0.13 -2.26 -16.67
N TRP A 117 0.35 -1.01 -16.60
CA TRP A 117 0.68 -0.17 -17.75
C TRP A 117 1.81 -0.72 -18.63
N GLY A 118 2.81 -1.38 -18.03
CA GLY A 118 4.00 -1.93 -18.69
C GLY A 118 3.85 -3.39 -19.13
N SER A 119 2.63 -3.93 -19.10
CA SER A 119 2.34 -5.35 -19.37
C SER A 119 2.78 -5.85 -20.75
N GLN A 120 2.94 -4.95 -21.75
CA GLN A 120 3.46 -5.29 -23.08
C GLN A 120 4.91 -5.85 -23.06
N ALA A 121 5.65 -5.60 -21.98
CA ALA A 121 6.98 -6.15 -21.77
C ALA A 121 6.96 -7.55 -21.13
N ALA A 122 5.78 -8.13 -20.90
CA ALA A 122 5.60 -9.41 -20.22
C ALA A 122 5.00 -10.50 -21.12
N THR A 123 5.30 -11.77 -20.83
CA THR A 123 4.74 -12.92 -21.55
C THR A 123 3.24 -13.08 -21.26
N PRO A 124 2.48 -13.72 -22.17
CA PRO A 124 1.04 -13.96 -21.98
C PRO A 124 0.65 -14.69 -20.69
N ASP A 125 1.53 -15.52 -20.14
CA ASP A 125 1.29 -16.28 -18.90
C ASP A 125 1.63 -15.49 -17.62
N SER A 126 1.95 -14.20 -17.73
CA SER A 126 2.06 -13.30 -16.59
C SER A 126 0.68 -12.93 -16.05
N PHE A 127 0.57 -12.69 -14.74
CA PHE A 127 -0.69 -12.27 -14.12
C PHE A 127 -0.47 -11.19 -13.06
N GLN A 128 -1.55 -10.44 -12.79
CA GLN A 128 -1.67 -9.62 -11.60
C GLN A 128 -3.11 -9.67 -11.08
N THR A 129 -3.31 -9.69 -9.77
CA THR A 129 -4.60 -9.47 -9.12
C THR A 129 -4.47 -8.40 -8.04
N THR A 130 -5.49 -7.57 -7.87
CA THR A 130 -5.49 -6.50 -6.87
C THR A 130 -6.84 -6.43 -6.18
N LYS A 131 -6.82 -6.22 -4.86
CA LYS A 131 -8.04 -6.15 -4.06
C LYS A 131 -7.89 -5.20 -2.89
N CYS A 132 -8.89 -4.34 -2.71
CA CYS A 132 -9.12 -3.62 -1.47
C CYS A 132 -9.90 -4.52 -0.51
N HIS A 133 -9.39 -4.70 0.71
CA HIS A 133 -10.00 -5.57 1.72
C HIS A 133 -10.82 -4.78 2.73
N ARG A 134 -10.31 -3.62 3.15
CA ARG A 134 -10.99 -2.76 4.13
C ARG A 134 -10.57 -1.29 3.97
N TYR A 135 -11.53 -0.39 4.10
CA TYR A 135 -11.29 1.03 4.31
C TYR A 135 -12.03 1.49 5.57
N ASP A 136 -11.28 1.99 6.55
CA ASP A 136 -11.81 2.62 7.74
C ASP A 136 -11.80 4.13 7.54
N HIS A 137 -12.97 4.69 7.23
CA HIS A 137 -13.17 6.13 6.99
C HIS A 137 -13.04 7.00 8.24
N ILE A 138 -13.10 6.41 9.45
CA ILE A 138 -12.93 7.14 10.72
C ILE A 138 -11.44 7.31 11.03
N LEU A 139 -10.65 6.29 10.71
CA LEU A 139 -9.20 6.28 10.95
C LEU A 139 -8.36 6.63 9.73
N GLY A 140 -8.97 6.69 8.54
CA GLY A 140 -8.26 6.92 7.27
C GLY A 140 -7.34 5.75 6.90
N ILE A 141 -7.65 4.54 7.35
CA ILE A 141 -6.80 3.34 7.16
C ILE A 141 -7.34 2.48 6.03
N THR A 142 -6.45 2.13 5.10
CA THR A 142 -6.73 1.22 3.99
C THR A 142 -5.91 -0.07 4.12
N VAL A 143 -6.57 -1.19 3.88
CA VAL A 143 -5.98 -2.54 3.81
C VAL A 143 -6.23 -3.08 2.42
N TRP A 144 -5.18 -3.43 1.70
CA TRP A 144 -5.26 -3.89 0.32
C TRP A 144 -4.10 -4.83 0.00
N SER A 145 -4.20 -5.55 -1.11
CA SER A 145 -3.10 -6.38 -1.60
C SER A 145 -3.06 -6.43 -3.11
N THR A 146 -1.87 -6.73 -3.64
CA THR A 146 -1.69 -7.12 -5.03
C THR A 146 -0.82 -8.37 -5.11
N ALA A 147 -1.20 -9.33 -5.93
CA ALA A 147 -0.42 -10.53 -6.22
C ALA A 147 -0.06 -10.55 -7.69
N TYR A 148 1.17 -10.91 -8.03
CA TYR A 148 1.63 -10.93 -9.41
C TYR A 148 2.67 -12.02 -9.64
N ASP A 149 2.81 -12.39 -10.91
CA ASP A 149 3.93 -13.14 -11.49
C ASP A 149 4.22 -12.52 -12.85
N TRP A 150 5.29 -11.72 -12.91
CA TRP A 150 5.68 -10.99 -14.10
C TRP A 150 6.89 -11.65 -14.73
N LYS A 151 6.73 -12.12 -15.97
CA LYS A 151 7.80 -12.77 -16.74
C LYS A 151 8.13 -11.89 -17.95
N PRO A 152 9.36 -11.36 -18.07
CA PRO A 152 9.73 -10.52 -19.20
C PRO A 152 9.72 -11.35 -20.50
N VAL A 153 9.30 -10.75 -21.61
CA VAL A 153 9.27 -11.44 -22.92
C VAL A 153 10.66 -11.87 -23.40
N ASP A 154 11.70 -11.13 -23.01
CA ASP A 154 13.10 -11.44 -23.27
C ASP A 154 14.01 -10.65 -22.32
N ASP A 155 15.32 -10.87 -22.41
CA ASP A 155 16.33 -10.24 -21.56
C ASP A 155 16.37 -8.71 -21.65
N SER A 156 16.01 -8.12 -22.80
CA SER A 156 15.94 -6.66 -22.96
C SER A 156 14.83 -6.02 -22.13
N LYS A 157 13.88 -6.83 -21.67
CA LYS A 157 12.70 -6.41 -20.89
C LYS A 157 12.81 -6.72 -19.40
N LYS A 158 13.93 -7.30 -18.94
CA LYS A 158 14.17 -7.61 -17.52
C LYS A 158 14.20 -6.38 -16.63
N ASN A 159 14.67 -5.24 -17.14
CA ASN A 159 14.75 -3.97 -16.40
C ASN A 159 13.60 -3.00 -16.73
N GLN A 160 12.50 -3.50 -17.31
CA GLN A 160 11.31 -2.67 -17.56
C GLN A 160 10.25 -2.98 -16.50
N VAL A 161 9.72 -1.96 -15.84
CA VAL A 161 8.57 -2.08 -14.92
C VAL A 161 7.35 -2.61 -15.68
N LYS A 162 6.57 -3.50 -15.06
CA LYS A 162 5.37 -4.10 -15.68
C LYS A 162 4.06 -3.49 -15.18
N SER A 163 4.05 -3.00 -13.95
CA SER A 163 2.89 -2.37 -13.34
C SER A 163 3.33 -1.40 -12.24
N TYR A 164 2.43 -0.51 -11.83
CA TYR A 164 2.56 0.21 -10.57
C TYR A 164 1.24 0.16 -9.82
N CYS A 165 0.93 -1.01 -9.26
CA CYS A 165 -0.28 -1.19 -8.47
C CYS A 165 -0.16 -0.42 -7.16
N ASN A 166 -1.07 0.52 -6.90
CA ASN A 166 -0.91 1.47 -5.81
C ASN A 166 -2.23 1.90 -5.16
N ALA A 167 -2.13 2.34 -3.91
CA ALA A 167 -3.09 3.22 -3.27
C ALA A 167 -2.81 4.66 -3.71
N GLY A 168 -3.73 5.25 -4.47
CA GLY A 168 -3.53 6.52 -5.16
C GLY A 168 -4.44 7.62 -4.66
N TRP A 169 -3.83 8.71 -4.19
CA TRP A 169 -4.49 9.98 -3.90
C TRP A 169 -4.37 10.94 -5.09
N ALA A 170 -5.50 11.51 -5.49
CA ALA A 170 -5.60 12.54 -6.53
C ALA A 170 -6.63 13.59 -6.11
N GLY A 171 -6.25 14.41 -5.12
CA GLY A 171 -7.11 15.42 -4.52
C GLY A 171 -6.94 16.82 -5.10
N THR A 172 -7.36 17.83 -4.34
CA THR A 172 -7.03 19.23 -4.65
C THR A 172 -5.52 19.41 -4.47
N PRO A 173 -4.77 19.82 -5.50
CA PRO A 173 -3.33 19.96 -5.38
C PRO A 173 -2.93 20.96 -4.28
N VAL A 174 -1.90 20.61 -3.51
CA VAL A 174 -1.42 21.41 -2.37
C VAL A 174 -0.02 21.92 -2.68
N GLN A 175 0.18 23.23 -2.58
CA GLN A 175 1.49 23.84 -2.83
C GLN A 175 2.47 23.44 -1.72
N ILE A 176 3.70 23.05 -2.06
CA ILE A 176 4.70 22.58 -1.11
C ILE A 176 4.94 23.61 0.00
N SER A 177 5.07 24.89 -0.35
CA SER A 177 5.25 25.99 0.61
C SER A 177 4.05 26.24 1.52
N ALA A 178 2.87 25.71 1.17
CA ALA A 178 1.63 25.89 1.90
C ALA A 178 1.21 24.65 2.72
N LEU A 179 1.98 23.55 2.64
CA LEU A 179 1.70 22.32 3.39
C LEU A 179 1.64 22.61 4.88
N LYS A 180 0.52 22.23 5.50
CA LYS A 180 0.33 22.23 6.94
C LYS A 180 0.49 20.85 7.52
N LYS A 181 0.17 19.82 6.72
CA LYS A 181 0.44 18.43 7.08
C LYS A 181 0.68 17.59 5.84
N PHE A 182 1.62 16.66 5.98
CA PHE A 182 1.94 15.65 4.99
C PHE A 182 2.46 14.41 5.73
N GLU A 183 1.55 13.70 6.40
CA GLU A 183 1.87 12.57 7.26
C GLU A 183 1.44 11.27 6.57
N THR A 184 2.29 10.24 6.62
CA THR A 184 1.97 8.92 6.08
C THR A 184 2.37 7.82 7.05
N THR A 185 1.61 6.72 7.04
CA THR A 185 2.00 5.45 7.66
C THR A 185 1.72 4.32 6.69
N TRP A 186 2.70 3.46 6.48
CA TRP A 186 2.56 2.27 5.65
C TRP A 186 3.24 1.06 6.26
N LYS A 187 2.41 0.05 6.58
CA LYS A 187 2.83 -1.28 7.01
C LYS A 187 2.52 -2.27 5.92
N TRP A 188 3.56 -2.94 5.44
CA TRP A 188 3.45 -3.86 4.32
C TRP A 188 4.39 -5.05 4.48
N SER A 189 4.09 -6.12 3.76
CA SER A 189 4.94 -7.29 3.63
C SER A 189 4.83 -7.89 2.23
N TYR A 190 5.87 -8.64 1.82
CA TYR A 190 5.77 -9.55 0.69
C TYR A 190 5.55 -10.98 1.16
N GLU A 191 4.49 -11.59 0.66
CA GLU A 191 4.21 -13.02 0.75
C GLU A 191 4.60 -13.72 -0.57
N ASP A 192 4.92 -15.02 -0.49
CA ASP A 192 5.16 -15.89 -1.65
C ASP A 192 6.17 -15.36 -2.68
N ALA A 193 7.14 -14.55 -2.22
CA ALA A 193 8.17 -13.96 -3.06
C ALA A 193 9.08 -15.05 -3.66
N SER A 194 9.23 -15.05 -4.98
CA SER A 194 10.19 -15.91 -5.67
C SER A 194 11.63 -15.39 -5.48
N GLN A 195 12.62 -16.28 -5.67
CA GLN A 195 14.03 -15.93 -5.50
C GLN A 195 14.53 -14.91 -6.53
N ASP A 196 13.89 -14.87 -7.70
CA ASP A 196 14.19 -13.98 -8.82
C ASP A 196 13.34 -12.70 -8.81
N LEU A 197 12.64 -12.40 -7.71
CA LEU A 197 11.85 -11.18 -7.57
C LEU A 197 12.74 -9.93 -7.65
N VAL A 198 12.48 -9.11 -8.66
CA VAL A 198 13.04 -7.77 -8.81
C VAL A 198 11.89 -6.77 -8.78
N SER A 199 11.83 -5.97 -7.72
CA SER A 199 10.71 -5.09 -7.46
C SER A 199 11.09 -4.01 -6.45
N ASP A 200 10.46 -2.85 -6.55
CA ASP A 200 10.42 -1.90 -5.44
C ASP A 200 9.15 -2.06 -4.59
N VAL A 201 9.13 -1.35 -3.46
CA VAL A 201 7.89 -0.88 -2.82
C VAL A 201 8.09 0.61 -2.60
N SER A 202 7.23 1.46 -3.15
CA SER A 202 7.54 2.89 -3.26
C SER A 202 6.32 3.80 -3.14
N TYR A 203 6.56 5.01 -2.63
CA TYR A 203 5.72 6.16 -2.92
C TYR A 203 6.13 6.78 -4.24
N ASP A 204 5.15 7.27 -5.00
CA ASP A 204 5.32 7.99 -6.26
C ASP A 204 4.52 9.30 -6.21
N ILE A 205 5.21 10.44 -6.22
CA ILE A 205 4.64 11.76 -5.99
C ILE A 205 4.91 12.62 -7.21
N PHE A 206 3.86 12.99 -7.94
CA PHE A 206 3.98 13.97 -9.02
C PHE A 206 3.70 15.36 -8.50
N THR A 207 4.56 16.30 -8.87
CA THR A 207 4.38 17.73 -8.61
C THR A 207 4.21 18.52 -9.90
N SER A 208 3.65 19.72 -9.81
CA SER A 208 3.46 20.59 -10.98
C SER A 208 3.49 22.06 -10.59
N LYS A 209 3.98 22.92 -11.48
CA LYS A 209 3.78 24.37 -11.39
C LYS A 209 2.33 24.81 -11.61
N SER A 210 1.48 23.93 -12.16
CA SER A 210 0.06 24.19 -12.35
C SER A 210 -0.76 23.53 -11.27
N LYS A 211 -1.57 24.33 -10.56
CA LYS A 211 -2.57 23.84 -9.60
C LYS A 211 -3.69 23.00 -10.23
N ASP A 212 -3.82 23.04 -11.55
CA ASP A 212 -4.85 22.32 -12.31
C ASP A 212 -4.30 21.01 -12.90
N CYS A 213 -3.07 20.63 -12.54
CA CYS A 213 -2.44 19.41 -13.03
C CYS A 213 -3.00 18.15 -12.36
N SER A 214 -3.28 17.13 -13.16
CA SER A 214 -3.73 15.81 -12.69
C SER A 214 -2.60 14.77 -12.74
N GLY A 215 -1.37 15.17 -12.39
CA GLY A 215 -0.18 14.32 -12.41
C GLY A 215 0.36 14.03 -13.82
N GLN A 216 1.13 12.95 -13.97
CA GLN A 216 1.77 12.56 -15.25
C GLN A 216 0.78 12.44 -16.40
N ALA A 217 -0.39 11.85 -16.15
CA ALA A 217 -1.44 11.68 -17.16
C ALA A 217 -1.97 13.02 -17.72
N GLY A 218 -1.83 14.11 -16.97
CA GLY A 218 -2.21 15.46 -17.43
C GLY A 218 -1.17 16.13 -18.34
N GLY A 219 0.02 15.54 -18.51
CA GLY A 219 1.09 16.10 -19.35
C GLY A 219 1.68 17.41 -18.80
N CYS A 220 1.49 17.69 -17.52
CA CYS A 220 1.83 18.95 -16.86
C CYS A 220 2.72 18.77 -15.62
N ALA A 221 3.18 17.54 -15.35
CA ALA A 221 4.07 17.26 -14.24
C ALA A 221 5.41 17.99 -14.42
N THR A 222 5.91 18.58 -13.34
CA THR A 222 7.19 19.31 -13.29
C THR A 222 8.28 18.42 -12.69
N HIS A 223 7.97 17.68 -11.62
CA HIS A 223 8.85 16.66 -11.08
C HIS A 223 8.06 15.39 -10.73
N GLU A 224 8.80 14.29 -10.67
CA GLU A 224 8.41 13.04 -10.01
C GLU A 224 9.36 12.81 -8.82
N VAL A 225 8.79 12.57 -7.65
CA VAL A 225 9.52 12.24 -6.43
C VAL A 225 9.12 10.85 -5.99
N MET A 226 10.08 9.92 -6.03
CA MET A 226 9.87 8.57 -5.54
C MET A 226 10.52 8.35 -4.18
N ILE A 227 9.84 7.67 -3.26
CA ILE A 227 10.38 7.25 -1.97
C ILE A 227 10.26 5.74 -1.87
N TRP A 228 11.34 5.04 -2.19
CA TRP A 228 11.38 3.58 -2.16
C TRP A 228 11.60 3.10 -0.73
N LEU A 229 10.68 2.26 -0.25
CA LEU A 229 10.78 1.55 1.02
C LEU A 229 11.50 0.21 0.89
N SER A 230 11.63 -0.33 -0.33
CA SER A 230 12.42 -1.52 -0.64
C SER A 230 12.96 -1.44 -2.07
N ALA A 231 14.14 -2.02 -2.29
CA ALA A 231 14.78 -2.20 -3.60
C ALA A 231 15.22 -3.66 -3.76
N ARG A 232 14.24 -4.56 -3.91
CA ARG A 232 14.50 -6.01 -3.88
C ARG A 232 15.09 -6.49 -5.21
N GLY A 233 16.00 -7.47 -5.11
CA GLY A 233 16.57 -8.15 -6.28
C GLY A 233 17.50 -7.27 -7.13
N GLY A 234 17.96 -6.14 -6.61
CA GLY A 234 18.78 -5.18 -7.35
C GLY A 234 17.98 -4.24 -8.25
N ALA A 235 16.70 -4.02 -7.96
CA ALA A 235 15.91 -2.96 -8.59
C ALA A 235 16.63 -1.61 -8.45
N LEU A 236 16.61 -0.81 -9.52
CA LEU A 236 17.25 0.51 -9.55
C LEU A 236 16.24 1.56 -10.06
N PRO A 237 16.22 2.76 -9.48
CA PRO A 237 15.40 3.86 -9.99
C PRO A 237 15.96 4.41 -11.29
N ALA A 238 15.20 5.30 -11.94
CA ALA A 238 15.67 6.02 -13.12
C ALA A 238 16.90 6.89 -12.81
N GLY A 239 17.86 6.90 -13.75
CA GLY A 239 19.05 7.74 -13.68
C GLY A 239 20.18 7.17 -12.82
N SER A 240 20.82 8.02 -12.02
CA SER A 240 22.07 7.70 -11.31
C SER A 240 22.11 8.24 -9.89
N LYS A 241 22.84 7.53 -9.01
CA LYS A 241 23.05 7.92 -7.62
C LYS A 241 23.77 9.27 -7.55
N VAL A 242 23.32 10.16 -6.66
CA VAL A 242 23.94 11.46 -6.39
C VAL A 242 24.98 11.30 -5.29
N ASP A 243 26.20 10.95 -5.69
CA ASP A 243 27.35 10.74 -4.80
C ASP A 243 27.02 9.82 -3.60
N ASP A 244 27.70 10.00 -2.47
CA ASP A 244 27.40 9.33 -1.20
C ASP A 244 26.50 10.16 -0.27
N LYS A 245 25.71 11.08 -0.85
CA LYS A 245 24.75 11.87 -0.07
C LYS A 245 23.59 11.01 0.37
N THR A 246 23.20 11.16 1.62
CA THR A 246 22.00 10.55 2.18
C THR A 246 21.07 11.59 2.77
N ILE A 247 19.77 11.30 2.74
CA ILE A 247 18.74 12.06 3.46
C ILE A 247 18.18 11.15 4.55
N THR A 248 18.03 11.68 5.77
CA THR A 248 17.34 10.97 6.85
C THR A 248 15.98 11.58 7.09
N VAL A 249 14.94 10.81 6.82
CA VAL A 249 13.53 11.17 7.05
C VAL A 249 13.17 10.87 8.50
N GLU A 250 12.16 11.58 9.02
CA GLU A 250 11.57 11.35 10.34
C GLU A 250 11.32 9.85 10.59
N GLY A 251 11.64 9.36 11.79
CA GLY A 251 11.61 7.93 12.12
C GLY A 251 12.95 7.21 11.91
N GLY A 252 13.98 7.92 11.43
CA GLY A 252 15.35 7.39 11.29
C GLY A 252 15.54 6.53 10.03
N TYR A 253 14.73 6.79 9.00
CA TYR A 253 14.84 6.15 7.70
C TYR A 253 15.86 6.92 6.86
N THR A 254 16.92 6.26 6.41
CA THR A 254 18.02 6.89 5.69
C THR A 254 18.04 6.40 4.25
N PHE A 255 18.09 7.33 3.31
CA PHE A 255 18.00 7.03 1.88
C PHE A 255 19.20 7.61 1.13
N SER A 256 19.70 6.86 0.15
CA SER A 256 20.55 7.40 -0.92
C SER A 256 19.66 8.13 -1.93
N VAL A 257 20.17 9.20 -2.53
CA VAL A 257 19.43 9.98 -3.53
C VAL A 257 19.86 9.60 -4.94
N TYR A 258 18.90 9.47 -5.85
CA TYR A 258 19.10 9.26 -7.29
C TYR A 258 18.40 10.36 -8.06
N LYS A 259 18.97 10.74 -9.20
CA LYS A 259 18.37 11.68 -10.15
C LYS A 259 18.36 11.10 -11.55
N GLY A 260 17.24 11.26 -12.22
CA GLY A 260 17.03 10.79 -13.59
C GLY A 260 15.93 11.57 -14.29
N GLU A 261 15.42 10.99 -15.37
CA GLU A 261 14.31 11.53 -16.15
C GLU A 261 13.47 10.36 -16.69
N VAL A 262 12.14 10.50 -16.64
CA VAL A 262 11.18 9.56 -17.22
C VAL A 262 10.20 10.34 -18.09
N GLY A 263 10.22 10.07 -19.40
CA GLY A 263 9.30 10.73 -20.35
C GLY A 263 9.43 12.26 -20.40
N GLY A 264 10.61 12.82 -20.17
CA GLY A 264 10.83 14.27 -20.12
C GLY A 264 10.61 14.90 -18.74
N ILE A 265 10.20 14.13 -17.74
CA ILE A 265 9.96 14.61 -16.38
C ILE A 265 11.18 14.29 -15.52
N PRO A 266 11.84 15.29 -14.91
CA PRO A 266 12.91 15.06 -13.95
C PRO A 266 12.42 14.25 -12.75
N VAL A 267 13.15 13.18 -12.41
CA VAL A 267 12.82 12.27 -11.31
C VAL A 267 13.86 12.36 -10.21
N ILE A 268 13.39 12.46 -8.96
CA ILE A 268 14.21 12.37 -7.75
C ILE A 268 13.76 11.14 -6.97
N SER A 269 14.62 10.13 -6.87
CA SER A 269 14.29 8.88 -6.16
C SER A 269 15.13 8.72 -4.91
N LEU A 270 14.46 8.42 -3.79
CA LEU A 270 15.09 8.06 -2.53
C LEU A 270 15.06 6.54 -2.39
N VAL A 271 16.23 5.92 -2.26
CA VAL A 271 16.38 4.45 -2.14
C VAL A 271 16.98 4.13 -0.77
N PRO A 272 16.54 3.08 -0.05
CA PRO A 272 17.06 2.78 1.28
C PRO A 272 18.58 2.70 1.29
N SER A 273 19.19 3.15 2.39
CA SER A 273 20.64 3.11 2.60
C SER A 273 20.94 2.39 3.91
N PRO A 274 21.60 1.21 3.87
CA PRO A 274 22.02 0.46 2.67
C PRO A 274 20.83 -0.09 1.84
N ALA A 275 21.07 -0.39 0.56
CA ALA A 275 20.03 -0.74 -0.43
C ALA A 275 19.30 -2.07 -0.16
N ASP A 276 19.90 -2.95 0.66
CA ASP A 276 19.29 -4.20 1.11
C ASP A 276 18.29 -4.01 2.27
N LYS A 277 18.17 -2.79 2.81
CA LYS A 277 17.22 -2.47 3.87
C LYS A 277 15.80 -2.33 3.33
N GLU A 278 14.86 -3.00 3.98
CA GLU A 278 13.42 -2.83 3.71
C GLU A 278 12.74 -2.10 4.88
N TYR A 279 12.04 -1.01 4.60
CA TYR A 279 11.22 -0.26 5.55
C TYR A 279 9.78 -0.75 5.51
N THR A 280 9.53 -1.94 6.07
CA THR A 280 8.20 -2.60 6.09
C THR A 280 7.19 -1.95 7.04
N ASN A 281 7.65 -1.08 7.94
CA ASN A 281 6.83 -0.26 8.82
C ASN A 281 7.37 1.18 8.78
N PHE A 282 6.87 1.96 7.83
CA PHE A 282 7.28 3.33 7.58
C PHE A 282 6.23 4.30 8.12
N SER A 283 6.64 5.28 8.93
CA SER A 283 5.76 6.35 9.41
C SER A 283 6.55 7.64 9.53
N ALA A 284 6.13 8.69 8.82
CA ALA A 284 6.86 9.94 8.78
C ALA A 284 5.96 11.13 8.43
N ASN A 285 6.32 12.30 8.94
CA ASN A 285 5.99 13.58 8.32
C ASN A 285 6.96 13.88 7.17
N LEU A 286 6.41 14.11 5.97
CA LEU A 286 7.16 14.34 4.74
C LEU A 286 7.38 15.83 4.43
N ILE A 287 6.83 16.77 5.20
CA ILE A 287 7.08 18.21 4.98
C ILE A 287 8.58 18.53 5.01
N PRO A 288 9.38 18.10 6.02
CA PRO A 288 10.81 18.37 6.02
C PRO A 288 11.51 17.79 4.80
N LEU A 289 11.10 16.59 4.38
CA LEU A 289 11.65 15.94 3.20
C LEU A 289 11.42 16.77 1.94
N MET A 290 10.23 17.35 1.74
CA MET A 290 9.97 18.21 0.58
C MET A 290 10.93 19.42 0.56
N GLY A 291 11.28 19.97 1.73
CA GLY A 291 12.29 21.02 1.86
C GLY A 291 13.71 20.53 1.53
N ASP A 292 14.11 19.36 2.03
CA ASP A 292 15.42 18.77 1.74
C ASP A 292 15.62 18.46 0.25
N LEU A 293 14.54 18.11 -0.45
CA LEU A 293 14.54 17.84 -1.89
C LEU A 293 14.80 19.08 -2.76
N ALA A 294 14.74 20.30 -2.20
CA ALA A 294 15.12 21.52 -2.91
C ALA A 294 16.59 21.51 -3.37
N ALA A 295 17.48 20.83 -2.62
CA ALA A 295 18.87 20.63 -3.02
C ALA A 295 19.02 19.78 -4.30
N TYR A 296 17.94 19.11 -4.73
CA TYR A 296 17.92 18.20 -5.87
C TYR A 296 17.01 18.69 -7.00
N GLY A 297 16.35 19.84 -6.85
CA GLY A 297 15.60 20.53 -7.90
C GLY A 297 14.12 20.76 -7.61
N LEU A 298 13.58 20.16 -6.53
CA LEU A 298 12.17 20.35 -6.17
C LEU A 298 11.90 21.79 -5.71
N GLU A 299 10.95 22.49 -6.32
CA GLU A 299 10.70 23.90 -6.00
C GLU A 299 9.49 24.06 -5.07
N ALA A 300 9.61 24.93 -4.06
CA ALA A 300 8.59 25.07 -3.00
C ALA A 300 7.24 25.64 -3.49
N ASP A 301 7.21 26.28 -4.65
CA ASP A 301 6.00 26.79 -5.29
C ASP A 301 5.31 25.76 -6.20
N GLU A 302 5.86 24.55 -6.35
CA GLU A 302 5.16 23.44 -7.00
C GLU A 302 4.03 22.88 -6.13
N TYR A 303 3.02 22.33 -6.80
CA TYR A 303 1.86 21.68 -6.21
C TYR A 303 2.01 20.17 -6.26
N ILE A 304 1.85 19.50 -5.13
CA ILE A 304 1.68 18.05 -5.07
C ILE A 304 0.35 17.72 -5.73
N SER A 305 0.41 17.02 -6.86
CA SER A 305 -0.74 16.75 -7.73
C SER A 305 -1.32 15.36 -7.49
N THR A 306 -0.47 14.34 -7.36
CA THR A 306 -0.87 12.96 -7.07
C THR A 306 0.14 12.29 -6.16
N ILE A 307 -0.32 11.32 -5.36
CA ILE A 307 0.53 10.47 -4.52
C ILE A 307 0.08 9.02 -4.69
N GLY A 308 0.95 8.15 -5.17
CA GLY A 308 0.81 6.71 -5.15
C GLY A 308 1.61 6.10 -4.00
N ALA A 309 1.13 4.99 -3.45
CA ALA A 309 1.89 4.08 -2.60
C ALA A 309 1.67 2.65 -3.07
N GLY A 310 2.68 2.05 -3.70
CA GLY A 310 2.54 0.80 -4.44
C GLY A 310 3.83 0.04 -4.68
N THR A 311 3.84 -0.75 -5.75
CA THR A 311 5.00 -1.56 -6.11
C THR A 311 5.18 -1.61 -7.62
N GLU A 312 6.44 -1.46 -8.04
CA GLU A 312 6.91 -1.59 -9.41
C GLU A 312 7.67 -2.91 -9.61
N PRO A 313 6.97 -4.00 -9.99
CA PRO A 313 7.63 -5.24 -10.32
C PRO A 313 8.26 -5.18 -11.72
N PHE A 314 9.52 -5.59 -11.79
CA PHE A 314 10.25 -5.80 -13.03
C PHE A 314 10.09 -7.24 -13.52
N MET A 315 10.27 -8.19 -12.60
CA MET A 315 10.06 -9.63 -12.83
C MET A 315 9.86 -10.41 -11.52
N GLY A 316 9.43 -11.66 -11.67
CA GLY A 316 9.24 -12.60 -10.58
C GLY A 316 7.83 -12.56 -9.99
N LYS A 317 7.62 -13.39 -8.96
CA LYS A 317 6.33 -13.60 -8.30
C LYS A 317 6.36 -13.06 -6.89
N ALA A 318 5.30 -12.36 -6.47
CA ALA A 318 5.09 -11.97 -5.09
C ALA A 318 3.63 -11.62 -4.83
N LYS A 319 3.29 -11.48 -3.55
CA LYS A 319 2.07 -10.79 -3.11
C LYS A 319 2.42 -9.70 -2.11
N LEU A 320 2.26 -8.44 -2.50
CA LEU A 320 2.34 -7.31 -1.59
C LEU A 320 1.05 -7.26 -0.77
N VAL A 321 1.19 -7.34 0.55
CA VAL A 321 0.10 -7.16 1.51
C VAL A 321 0.32 -5.85 2.25
N THR A 322 -0.65 -4.95 2.15
CA THR A 322 -0.70 -3.72 2.95
C THR A 322 -1.67 -3.92 4.10
N GLU A 323 -1.13 -4.05 5.31
CA GLU A 323 -1.91 -4.21 6.55
C GLU A 323 -2.47 -2.88 7.06
N GLN A 324 -1.76 -1.79 6.75
CA GLN A 324 -2.14 -0.43 7.08
C GLN A 324 -1.51 0.54 6.09
N TYR A 325 -2.32 1.31 5.40
CA TYR A 325 -1.90 2.53 4.71
C TYR A 325 -2.79 3.69 5.15
N SER A 326 -2.18 4.81 5.51
CA SER A 326 -2.85 6.07 5.81
C SER A 326 -2.03 7.24 5.31
N LEU A 327 -2.71 8.26 4.79
CA LEU A 327 -2.14 9.50 4.30
C LEU A 327 -2.99 10.66 4.82
N LEU A 328 -2.33 11.72 5.30
CA LEU A 328 -2.95 13.01 5.58
C LEU A 328 -2.16 14.09 4.87
N ILE A 329 -2.82 14.85 3.99
CA ILE A 329 -2.22 15.95 3.24
C ILE A 329 -3.18 17.13 3.13
N ASN A 330 -2.70 18.33 3.50
CA ASN A 330 -3.45 19.59 3.51
C ASN A 330 -2.57 20.83 3.71
#